data_AF-A0A836RMM2-F1
#
_entry.id   AF-A0A836RMM2-F1
#
_cell.length_a   1.000
_cell.length_b   1.000
_cell.length_c   1.000
_cell.angle_alpha   90.00
_cell.angle_beta   90.00
_cell.angle_gamma   90.00
#
_symmetry.space_group_name_H-M   'P 1'
#
loop_
_entity.id
_entity.type
_entity.pdbx_description
1 polymer ?
#
loop_
_entity_poly.entity_id
_entity_poly.type
_entity_poly.pdbx_seq_one_letter_code
_entity_poly.pdbx_strand_id
1 'polypeptide(L)'
;MLCCKKVNLTVGLCACCLLILLRLSIGWQFLYEGLWKLRTLSTPTPWTAKGYLANAQGPLRPLFRAMTGDPDDLSWLDPEVVAERWDRWAEKFTTHYGLTDQQKRRLDQMLNGSKAFYARLERLP
;
A
#
# COMPACT_ATOMS: atom_id res chain seq x y z
N MET A 1 8.06 15.69 -61.39
CA MET A 1 8.44 14.60 -60.44
C MET A 1 9.01 15.10 -59.09
N LEU A 2 9.60 16.30 -58.98
CA LEU A 2 10.18 16.78 -57.70
C LEU A 2 9.15 17.18 -56.61
N CYS A 3 7.90 17.52 -56.96
CA CYS A 3 6.90 17.97 -55.98
C CYS A 3 6.42 16.82 -55.06
N CYS A 4 6.30 15.60 -55.59
CA CYS A 4 5.78 14.44 -54.86
C CYS A 4 6.77 13.92 -53.78
N LYS A 5 8.08 14.10 -53.99
CA LYS A 5 9.12 13.69 -53.02
C LYS A 5 9.21 14.62 -51.81
N LYS A 6 8.90 15.91 -51.99
CA LYS A 6 8.86 16.92 -50.92
C LYS A 6 7.72 16.65 -49.92
N VAL A 7 6.53 16.29 -50.42
CA VAL A 7 5.35 15.97 -49.59
C VAL A 7 5.60 14.75 -48.70
N ASN A 8 6.19 13.68 -49.24
CA ASN A 8 6.51 12.48 -48.46
C ASN A 8 7.59 12.75 -47.37
N LEU A 9 8.55 13.64 -47.65
CA LEU A 9 9.58 14.02 -46.67
C LEU A 9 8.99 14.84 -45.51
N THR A 10 8.07 15.77 -45.79
CA THR A 10 7.40 16.57 -44.75
C THR A 10 6.50 15.71 -43.87
N VAL A 11 5.72 14.79 -44.46
CA VAL A 11 4.88 13.84 -43.71
C VAL A 11 5.74 12.92 -42.84
N GLY A 12 6.86 12.41 -43.37
CA GLY A 12 7.81 11.60 -42.60
C GLY A 12 8.44 12.36 -41.42
N LEU A 13 8.80 13.63 -41.62
CA LEU A 13 9.37 14.46 -40.56
C LEU A 13 8.34 14.75 -39.45
N CYS A 14 7.10 15.09 -39.82
CA CYS A 14 6.01 15.27 -38.87
C CYS A 14 5.72 14.00 -38.06
N ALA A 15 5.70 12.83 -38.71
CA ALA A 15 5.51 11.55 -38.03
C ALA A 15 6.64 11.26 -37.04
N CYS A 16 7.91 11.48 -37.42
CA CYS A 16 9.05 11.35 -36.52
C CYS A 16 8.94 12.28 -35.31
N CYS A 17 8.61 13.57 -35.52
CA CYS A 17 8.43 14.52 -34.43
C CYS A 17 7.30 14.10 -33.48
N LEU A 18 6.16 13.66 -33.99
CA LEU A 18 5.04 13.19 -33.18
C LEU A 18 5.39 11.93 -32.39
N LEU A 19 6.14 10.99 -32.98
CA LEU A 19 6.60 9.80 -32.27
C LEU A 19 7.58 10.13 -31.14
N ILE A 20 8.49 11.09 -31.36
CA ILE A 20 9.41 11.58 -30.33
C ILE A 20 8.62 12.24 -29.19
N LEU A 21 7.66 13.11 -29.53
CA LEU A 21 6.79 13.74 -28.53
C LEU A 21 6.00 12.70 -27.73
N LEU A 22 5.37 11.73 -28.39
CA LEU A 22 4.63 10.66 -27.72
C LEU A 22 5.52 9.88 -26.75
N ARG A 23 6.75 9.53 -27.15
CA ARG A 23 7.71 8.84 -26.28
C ARG A 23 8.11 9.69 -25.07
N LEU A 24 8.38 10.97 -25.27
CA LEU A 24 8.71 11.90 -24.19
C LEU A 24 7.52 12.11 -23.25
N SER A 25 6.30 12.22 -23.77
CA SER A 25 5.09 12.37 -22.96
C SER A 25 4.82 11.15 -22.09
N ILE A 26 4.89 9.94 -22.64
CA ILE A 26 4.70 8.70 -21.86
C ILE A 26 5.83 8.55 -20.83
N GLY A 27 7.08 8.82 -21.24
CA GLY A 27 8.23 8.76 -20.34
C GLY A 27 8.12 9.75 -19.18
N TRP A 28 7.65 10.97 -19.45
CA TRP A 28 7.43 11.99 -18.42
C TRP A 28 6.35 11.58 -17.41
N GLN A 29 5.24 10.99 -17.87
CA GLN A 29 4.19 10.47 -16.99
C GLN A 29 4.74 9.37 -16.06
N PHE A 30 5.51 8.42 -16.59
CA PHE A 30 6.12 7.38 -15.76
C PHE A 30 7.17 7.91 -14.78
N LEU A 31 7.96 8.92 -15.19
CA LEU A 31 8.93 9.56 -14.30
C LEU A 31 8.23 10.27 -13.14
N TYR A 32 7.17 11.03 -13.44
CA TYR A 32 6.37 11.72 -12.44
C TYR A 32 5.77 10.74 -11.43
N GLU A 33 5.11 9.68 -11.91
CA GLU A 33 4.54 8.62 -11.07
C GLU A 33 5.61 7.90 -10.22
N GLY A 34 6.79 7.64 -10.79
CA GLY A 34 7.90 7.02 -10.07
C GLY A 34 8.43 7.92 -8.95
N LEU A 35 8.66 9.20 -9.24
CA LEU A 35 9.10 10.18 -8.23
C LEU A 35 8.04 10.40 -7.15
N TRP A 36 6.77 10.41 -7.51
CA TRP A 36 5.67 10.49 -6.55
C TRP A 36 5.73 9.33 -5.56
N LYS A 37 5.82 8.08 -6.05
CA LYS A 37 5.94 6.87 -5.20
C LYS A 37 7.15 6.92 -4.27
N LEU A 38 8.30 7.39 -4.76
CA LEU A 38 9.51 7.54 -3.94
C LEU A 38 9.32 8.55 -2.81
N ARG A 39 8.64 9.67 -3.08
CA ARG A 39 8.36 10.69 -2.06
C ARG A 39 7.36 10.20 -1.01
N THR A 40 6.40 9.36 -1.40
CA THR A 40 5.41 8.82 -0.45
C THR A 40 6.05 7.88 0.57
N LEU A 41 7.20 7.25 0.27
CA LEU A 41 7.88 6.34 1.20
C LEU A 41 8.22 6.98 2.55
N SER A 42 8.50 8.29 2.58
CA SER A 42 8.82 9.02 3.81
C SER A 42 7.58 9.57 4.54
N THR A 43 6.37 9.26 4.07
CA THR A 43 5.11 9.74 4.66
C THR A 43 4.41 8.63 5.46
N PRO A 44 3.39 8.95 6.30
CA PRO A 44 2.70 7.96 7.12
C PRO A 44 1.98 6.86 6.31
N THR A 45 1.72 7.09 5.02
CA THR A 45 1.07 6.13 4.12
C THR A 45 2.00 5.80 2.96
N PRO A 46 3.08 5.01 3.20
CA PRO A 46 4.06 4.71 2.17
C PRO A 46 3.42 3.90 1.05
N TRP A 47 3.75 4.26 -0.20
CA TRP A 47 3.32 3.49 -1.36
C TRP A 47 3.89 2.07 -1.29
N THR A 48 3.05 1.06 -1.58
CA THR A 48 3.46 -0.35 -1.58
C THR A 48 2.85 -1.12 -2.75
N ALA A 49 3.64 -2.01 -3.35
CA ALA A 49 3.17 -2.91 -4.40
C ALA A 49 2.44 -4.16 -3.85
N LYS A 50 2.40 -4.35 -2.52
CA LYS A 50 1.86 -5.55 -1.87
C LYS A 50 0.46 -5.92 -2.39
N GLY A 51 -0.44 -4.94 -2.51
CA GLY A 51 -1.81 -5.18 -2.99
C GLY A 51 -1.88 -5.72 -4.43
N TYR A 52 -1.00 -5.28 -5.32
CA TYR A 52 -0.94 -5.79 -6.70
C TYR A 52 -0.40 -7.21 -6.76
N LEU A 53 0.65 -7.49 -5.96
CA LEU A 53 1.26 -8.81 -5.89
C LEU A 53 0.33 -9.86 -5.28
N ALA A 54 -0.42 -9.49 -4.23
CA ALA A 54 -1.41 -10.36 -3.61
C ALA A 54 -2.53 -10.75 -4.60
N ASN A 55 -2.94 -9.80 -5.45
CA ASN A 55 -3.97 -10.01 -6.47
C ASN A 55 -3.43 -10.57 -7.80
N ALA A 56 -2.17 -11.00 -7.88
CA ALA A 56 -1.61 -11.60 -9.08
C ALA A 56 -2.40 -12.85 -9.52
N GLN A 57 -2.63 -13.00 -10.82
CA GLN A 57 -3.34 -14.11 -11.43
C GLN A 57 -2.48 -14.81 -12.48
N GLY A 58 -2.80 -16.07 -12.79
CA GLY A 58 -2.09 -16.86 -13.80
C GLY A 58 -1.02 -17.81 -13.22
N PRO A 59 -0.19 -18.43 -14.09
CA PRO A 59 0.72 -19.50 -13.69
C PRO A 59 1.84 -19.05 -12.75
N LEU A 60 2.23 -17.77 -12.82
CA LEU A 60 3.24 -17.16 -11.95
C LEU A 60 2.67 -16.58 -10.65
N ARG A 61 1.36 -16.72 -10.39
CA ARG A 61 0.71 -16.30 -9.14
C ARG A 61 1.48 -16.71 -7.87
N PRO A 62 1.88 -17.98 -7.67
CA PRO A 62 2.54 -18.38 -6.42
C PRO A 62 3.85 -17.62 -6.19
N LEU A 63 4.60 -17.29 -7.25
CA LEU A 63 5.84 -16.53 -7.14
C LEU A 63 5.57 -15.10 -6.61
N PHE A 64 4.58 -14.42 -7.17
CA PHE A 64 4.26 -13.05 -6.77
C PHE A 64 3.65 -12.98 -5.37
N ARG A 65 2.78 -13.92 -5.02
CA ARG A 65 2.19 -13.99 -3.68
C ARG A 65 3.19 -14.44 -2.62
N ALA A 66 4.17 -15.26 -2.95
CA ALA A 66 5.24 -15.61 -2.00
C ALA A 66 6.05 -14.37 -1.56
N MET A 67 6.16 -13.34 -2.40
CA MET A 67 6.83 -12.09 -2.05
C MET A 67 6.01 -11.18 -1.11
N THR A 68 4.71 -11.44 -0.89
CA THR A 68 3.87 -10.61 -0.01
C THR A 68 3.90 -11.03 1.46
N GLY A 69 4.61 -12.12 1.80
CA GLY A 69 4.77 -12.67 3.15
C GLY A 69 3.57 -13.47 3.65
N ASP A 70 2.35 -12.97 3.42
CA ASP A 70 1.10 -13.69 3.65
C ASP A 70 0.27 -13.68 2.35
N PRO A 71 0.27 -14.79 1.58
CA PRO A 71 -0.46 -14.93 0.32
C PRO A 71 -1.99 -14.86 0.45
N ASP A 72 -2.51 -15.36 1.57
CA ASP A 72 -3.93 -15.64 1.78
C ASP A 72 -4.49 -14.94 3.03
N ASP A 73 -3.71 -14.06 3.66
CA ASP A 73 -4.06 -13.28 4.85
C ASP A 73 -4.52 -14.15 6.04
N LEU A 74 -4.09 -15.42 6.08
CA LEU A 74 -4.47 -16.38 7.11
C LEU A 74 -3.94 -15.98 8.49
N SER A 75 -2.87 -15.19 8.54
CA SER A 75 -2.31 -14.72 9.81
C SER A 75 -3.28 -13.81 10.59
N TRP A 76 -4.33 -13.29 9.95
CA TRP A 76 -5.36 -12.50 10.61
C TRP A 76 -6.36 -13.33 11.41
N LEU A 77 -6.41 -14.64 11.17
CA LEU A 77 -7.28 -15.58 11.89
C LEU A 77 -6.61 -16.13 13.15
N ASP A 78 -5.30 -15.98 13.28
CA ASP A 78 -4.54 -16.43 14.44
C ASP A 78 -4.64 -15.39 15.58
N PRO A 79 -5.26 -15.73 16.73
CA PRO A 79 -5.44 -14.79 17.82
C PRO A 79 -4.11 -14.31 18.42
N GLU A 80 -3.07 -15.15 18.43
CA GLU A 80 -1.77 -14.81 19.01
C GLU A 80 -1.04 -13.79 18.13
N VAL A 81 -1.07 -14.00 16.81
CA VAL A 81 -0.49 -13.07 15.82
C VAL A 81 -1.21 -11.72 15.85
N VAL A 82 -2.54 -11.73 15.97
CA VAL A 82 -3.33 -10.50 16.06
C VAL A 82 -3.02 -9.76 17.36
N ALA A 83 -2.98 -10.44 18.50
CA ALA A 83 -2.61 -9.83 19.78
C ALA A 83 -1.23 -9.15 19.71
N GLU A 84 -0.21 -9.84 19.19
CA GLU A 84 1.14 -9.30 19.05
C GLU A 84 1.18 -8.07 18.10
N ARG A 85 0.36 -8.07 17.04
CA ARG A 85 0.22 -6.88 16.17
C ARG A 85 -0.38 -5.69 16.90
N TRP A 86 -1.41 -5.93 17.71
CA TRP A 86 -2.07 -4.90 18.50
C TRP A 86 -1.13 -4.31 19.55
N ASP A 87 -0.31 -5.15 20.21
CA ASP A 87 0.73 -4.71 21.15
C ASP A 87 1.78 -3.82 20.46
N ARG A 88 2.32 -4.25 19.31
CA ARG A 88 3.27 -3.45 18.52
C ARG A 88 2.68 -2.13 18.05
N TRP A 89 1.39 -2.11 17.70
CA TRP A 89 0.71 -0.88 17.33
C TRP A 89 0.57 0.05 18.54
N ALA A 90 0.16 -0.47 19.69
CA ALA A 90 0.02 0.30 20.93
C ALA A 90 1.36 0.93 21.33
N GLU A 91 2.47 0.19 21.24
CA GLU A 91 3.81 0.70 21.50
C GLU A 91 4.15 1.87 20.56
N LYS A 92 4.02 1.67 19.24
CA LYS A 92 4.28 2.73 18.25
C LYS A 92 3.42 3.95 18.46
N PHE A 93 2.14 3.75 18.77
CA PHE A 93 1.18 4.82 19.06
C PHE A 93 1.60 5.61 20.30
N THR A 94 2.00 4.92 21.37
CA THR A 94 2.47 5.55 22.62
C THR A 94 3.71 6.38 22.42
N THR A 95 4.67 5.87 21.66
CA THR A 95 5.91 6.59 21.32
C THR A 95 5.66 7.77 20.39
N HIS A 96 4.79 7.63 19.38
CA HIS A 96 4.54 8.68 18.41
C HIS A 96 3.83 9.90 19.03
N TYR A 97 2.87 9.68 19.92
CA TYR A 97 2.07 10.75 20.53
C TYR A 97 2.53 11.16 21.95
N GLY A 98 3.49 10.45 22.54
CA GLY A 98 4.04 10.78 23.87
C GLY A 98 3.00 10.71 24.99
N LEU A 99 2.19 9.66 25.03
CA LEU A 99 1.06 9.56 25.98
C LEU A 99 1.50 9.55 27.45
N THR A 100 0.69 10.17 28.31
CA THR A 100 0.86 10.14 29.76
C THR A 100 0.52 8.77 30.34
N ASP A 101 0.96 8.49 31.57
CA ASP A 101 0.70 7.19 32.21
C ASP A 101 -0.80 6.90 32.39
N GLN A 102 -1.61 7.93 32.63
CA GLN A 102 -3.06 7.78 32.71
C GLN A 102 -3.65 7.37 31.35
N GLN A 103 -3.17 7.98 30.26
CA GLN A 103 -3.65 7.65 28.92
C GLN A 103 -3.18 6.27 28.47
N LYS A 104 -1.96 5.85 28.82
CA LYS A 104 -1.45 4.48 28.59
C LYS A 104 -2.32 3.44 29.28
N ARG A 105 -2.71 3.66 30.54
CA ARG A 105 -3.63 2.76 31.27
C ARG A 105 -5.00 2.66 30.61
N ARG A 106 -5.52 3.77 30.11
CA ARG A 106 -6.80 3.79 29.39
C ARG A 106 -6.71 3.04 28.06
N LEU A 107 -5.60 3.21 27.32
CA LEU A 107 -5.33 2.50 26.09
C LEU A 107 -5.28 0.97 26.32
N ASP A 108 -4.57 0.54 27.36
CA ASP A 108 -4.48 -0.88 27.74
C ASP A 108 -5.87 -1.48 28.05
N GLN A 109 -6.72 -0.76 28.80
CA GLN A 109 -8.10 -1.19 29.05
C GLN A 109 -8.95 -1.27 27.79
N MET A 110 -8.71 -0.43 26.78
CA MET A 110 -9.43 -0.47 25.51
C MET A 110 -8.98 -1.61 24.60
N LEU A 111 -7.68 -1.94 24.61
CA LEU A 111 -7.09 -3.03 23.83
C LEU A 111 -7.44 -4.41 24.40
N ASN A 112 -7.17 -4.60 25.70
CA ASN A 112 -7.29 -5.90 26.37
C ASN A 112 -8.66 -6.09 27.03
N GLY A 113 -9.52 -5.06 27.00
CA GLY A 113 -10.79 -5.05 27.68
C GLY A 113 -10.68 -4.97 29.20
N SER A 114 -11.83 -5.03 29.87
CA SER A 114 -11.90 -5.22 31.31
C SER A 114 -11.50 -6.66 31.65
N LYS A 115 -10.56 -6.86 32.58
CA LYS A 115 -10.25 -8.20 33.13
C LYS A 115 -11.44 -8.86 33.83
N ALA A 116 -12.48 -8.09 34.11
CA ALA A 116 -13.72 -8.52 34.74
C ALA A 116 -14.86 -8.47 33.70
N PHE A 117 -15.19 -9.61 33.11
CA PHE A 117 -16.39 -9.81 32.30
C PHE A 117 -17.54 -10.31 33.19
N TYR A 118 -18.12 -9.42 34.01
CA TYR A 118 -19.33 -9.75 34.74
C TYR A 118 -20.53 -9.16 33.99
N ALA A 119 -21.34 -10.02 33.37
CA ALA A 119 -22.69 -9.66 32.98
C ALA A 119 -23.56 -9.65 34.24
N ARG A 120 -24.29 -8.54 34.49
CA ARG A 120 -25.30 -8.52 35.54
C ARG A 120 -26.40 -9.50 35.13
N LEU A 121 -26.51 -10.63 35.83
CA LEU A 121 -27.64 -11.53 35.69
C LEU A 121 -28.89 -10.82 36.24
N GLU A 122 -29.93 -10.63 35.41
CA GLU A 122 -31.22 -10.09 35.86
C GLU A 122 -31.91 -11.03 36.85
N ARG A 123 -31.60 -12.34 36.78
CA ARG A 123 -32.08 -13.36 37.70
C ARG A 123 -31.14 -14.57 37.69
N LEU A 124 -30.84 -15.12 38.87
CA LEU A 124 -30.16 -16.41 39.01
C LEU A 124 -31.12 -17.56 38.63
N PRO A 125 -30.63 -18.65 38.01
CA PRO A 125 -31.44 -19.85 37.77
C PRO A 125 -32.02 -20.42 39.07
#